data_AF-A0A399NSD8-F1
#
_entry.id   AF-A0A399NSD8-F1
#
_cell.length_a   1.000
_cell.length_b   1.000
_cell.length_c   1.000
_cell.angle_alpha   90.00
_cell.angle_beta   90.00
_cell.angle_gamma   90.00
#
_symmetry.space_group_name_H-M   'P 1'
#
loop_
_entity.id
_entity.type
_entity.pdbx_description
1 polymer ?
#
loop_
_entity_poly.entity_id
_entity_poly.type
_entity_poly.pdbx_seq_one_letter_code
_entity_poly.pdbx_strand_id
1 'polypeptide(L)'
;RPAIHAIGDHANRLALDAFAHLDRVLGGAHRDADGLAGSIEHAQLLTHEDVARFAALGVVASVQPEHAMDDRDIADVYWAGRTARAFALADLRAAGTRLA
;
A
#
# COMPACT_ATOMS: atom_id res chain seq x y z
N ARG A 1 4.98 12.51 9.04
CA ARG A 1 3.96 12.01 8.08
C ARG A 1 3.18 10.88 8.74
N PRO A 2 1.89 10.66 8.44
CA PRO A 2 1.11 9.58 9.03
C PRO A 2 1.56 8.20 8.53
N ALA A 3 1.40 7.19 9.37
CA ALA A 3 1.53 5.77 9.04
C ALA A 3 0.16 5.12 9.27
N ILE A 4 -0.37 4.42 8.25
CA ILE A 4 -1.70 3.82 8.30
C ILE A 4 -1.56 2.31 8.19
N HIS A 5 -2.05 1.57 9.18
CA HIS A 5 -2.13 0.11 9.10
C HIS A 5 -3.26 -0.31 8.15
N ALA A 6 -2.94 -1.06 7.08
CA ALA A 6 -3.94 -1.59 6.16
C ALA A 6 -3.49 -2.92 5.51
N ILE A 7 -4.28 -3.98 5.68
CA ILE A 7 -3.99 -5.32 5.17
C ILE A 7 -4.87 -5.65 3.96
N GLY A 8 -6.21 -5.57 4.10
CA GLY A 8 -7.14 -5.90 3.02
C GLY A 8 -7.16 -4.86 1.89
N ASP A 9 -7.54 -5.28 0.69
CA ASP A 9 -7.62 -4.43 -0.50
C ASP A 9 -8.54 -3.21 -0.33
N HIS A 10 -9.69 -3.39 0.31
CA HIS A 10 -10.56 -2.26 0.62
C HIS A 10 -9.92 -1.29 1.62
N ALA A 11 -9.22 -1.80 2.64
CA ALA A 11 -8.55 -0.95 3.63
C ALA A 11 -7.39 -0.15 2.99
N ASN A 12 -6.61 -0.80 2.13
CA ASN A 12 -5.54 -0.13 1.36
C ASN A 12 -6.12 0.96 0.45
N ARG A 13 -7.23 0.69 -0.23
CA ARG A 13 -7.92 1.69 -1.06
C ARG A 13 -8.36 2.91 -0.25
N LEU A 14 -8.99 2.69 0.92
CA LEU A 14 -9.40 3.78 1.81
C LEU A 14 -8.21 4.62 2.29
N ALA A 15 -7.08 3.98 2.63
CA ALA A 15 -5.87 4.68 3.01
C ALA A 15 -5.33 5.54 1.84
N LEU A 16 -5.26 4.98 0.63
CA LEU A 16 -4.85 5.72 -0.58
C LEU A 16 -5.82 6.86 -0.92
N ASP A 17 -7.13 6.67 -0.72
CA ASP A 17 -8.14 7.71 -0.88
C ASP A 17 -7.94 8.86 0.11
N ALA A 18 -7.57 8.55 1.36
CA ALA A 18 -7.24 9.55 2.36
C ALA A 18 -6.01 10.39 1.94
N PHE A 19 -4.96 9.76 1.44
CA PHE A 19 -3.79 10.50 0.90
C PHE A 19 -4.14 11.36 -0.32
N ALA A 20 -4.92 10.82 -1.26
CA ALA A 20 -5.41 11.59 -2.41
C ALA A 20 -6.27 12.79 -1.99
N HIS A 21 -7.08 12.62 -0.95
CA HIS A 21 -7.86 13.71 -0.36
C HIS A 21 -6.96 14.78 0.25
N LEU A 22 -5.91 14.39 0.98
CA LEU A 22 -4.93 15.32 1.54
C LEU A 22 -4.20 16.11 0.45
N ASP A 23 -3.83 15.49 -0.66
CA ASP A 23 -3.26 16.21 -1.81
C ASP A 23 -4.21 17.27 -2.34
N ARG A 24 -5.48 16.91 -2.54
CA ARG A 24 -6.49 17.82 -3.08
C ARG A 24 -6.75 19.03 -2.17
N VAL A 25 -6.76 18.84 -0.85
CA VAL A 25 -7.09 19.91 0.10
C VAL A 25 -5.87 20.72 0.57
N LEU A 26 -4.67 20.13 0.54
CA LEU A 26 -3.44 20.78 1.02
C LEU A 26 -2.46 21.14 -0.11
N GLY A 27 -2.76 20.81 -1.37
CA GLY A 27 -1.89 21.11 -2.51
C GLY A 27 -0.49 20.49 -2.37
N GLY A 28 -0.39 19.31 -1.76
CA GLY A 28 0.89 18.64 -1.48
C GLY A 28 1.66 19.15 -0.26
N ALA A 29 1.18 20.16 0.48
CA ALA A 29 1.87 20.72 1.64
C ALA A 29 2.08 19.73 2.81
N HIS A 30 1.42 18.58 2.79
CA HIS A 30 1.62 17.49 3.78
C HIS A 30 2.79 16.57 3.45
N ARG A 31 3.39 16.72 2.25
CA ARG A 31 4.55 15.96 1.82
C ARG A 31 5.82 16.58 2.42
N ASP A 32 6.80 15.76 2.79
CA ASP A 32 8.14 16.25 3.16
C ASP A 32 9.03 16.51 1.93
N ALA A 33 10.29 16.92 2.18
CA ALA A 33 11.29 17.27 1.18
C ALA A 33 11.51 16.21 0.07
N ASP A 34 11.32 14.92 0.37
CA ASP A 34 11.44 13.82 -0.61
C ASP A 34 10.15 13.57 -1.40
N GLY A 35 9.11 14.39 -1.21
CA GLY A 35 7.83 14.28 -1.93
C GLY A 35 6.91 13.15 -1.47
N LEU A 36 7.28 12.31 -0.51
CA LEU A 36 6.40 11.29 0.08
C LEU A 36 5.26 11.91 0.92
N ALA A 37 4.13 11.22 1.04
CA ALA A 37 2.97 11.67 1.81
C ALA A 37 2.88 11.00 3.20
N GLY A 38 3.42 9.80 3.32
CA GLY A 38 3.34 8.93 4.50
C GLY A 38 3.57 7.48 4.11
N SER A 39 3.13 6.56 4.96
CA SER A 39 3.25 5.12 4.71
C SER A 39 1.93 4.39 4.92
N ILE A 40 1.78 3.28 4.22
CA ILE A 40 0.84 2.22 4.56
C ILE A 40 1.65 1.03 5.05
N GLU A 41 1.31 0.57 6.25
CA GLU A 41 1.91 -0.59 6.89
C GLU A 41 1.17 -1.86 6.47
N HIS A 42 1.94 -2.93 6.25
CA HIS A 42 1.58 -4.21 5.65
C HIS A 42 1.35 -4.16 4.15
N ALA A 43 0.41 -3.32 3.69
CA ALA A 43 0.03 -3.23 2.27
C ALA A 43 -0.16 -4.63 1.62
N GLN A 44 -0.80 -5.54 2.39
CA GLN A 44 -0.66 -6.97 2.17
C GLN A 44 -1.47 -7.50 1.00
N LEU A 45 -2.69 -7.00 0.78
CA LEU A 45 -3.54 -7.37 -0.34
C LEU A 45 -3.87 -6.11 -1.15
N LEU A 46 -3.37 -6.04 -2.39
CA LEU A 46 -3.46 -4.84 -3.23
C LEU A 46 -4.03 -5.15 -4.60
N THR A 47 -4.92 -4.30 -5.11
CA THR A 47 -5.32 -4.41 -6.52
C THR A 47 -4.22 -3.82 -7.41
N HIS A 48 -4.19 -4.19 -8.69
CA HIS A 48 -3.25 -3.59 -9.64
C HIS A 48 -3.40 -2.06 -9.73
N GLU A 49 -4.63 -1.55 -9.59
CA GLU A 49 -4.89 -0.11 -9.52
C GLU A 49 -4.26 0.50 -8.26
N ASP A 50 -4.45 -0.13 -7.09
CA ASP A 50 -3.90 0.38 -5.83
C ASP A 50 -2.37 0.42 -5.89
N VAL A 51 -1.71 -0.58 -6.47
CA VAL A 51 -0.24 -0.59 -6.68
C VAL A 51 0.25 0.66 -7.40
N ALA A 52 -0.40 1.03 -8.51
CA ALA A 52 -0.02 2.21 -9.29
C ALA A 52 -0.21 3.51 -8.49
N ARG A 53 -1.19 3.55 -7.59
CA ARG A 53 -1.50 4.73 -6.78
C ARG A 53 -0.45 5.03 -5.70
N PHE A 54 0.26 4.02 -5.18
CA PHE A 54 1.30 4.25 -4.17
C PHE A 54 2.36 5.23 -4.66
N ALA A 55 2.96 4.97 -5.83
CA ALA A 55 3.97 5.84 -6.42
C ALA A 55 3.39 7.22 -6.79
N ALA A 56 2.20 7.25 -7.42
CA ALA A 56 1.54 8.50 -7.81
C ALA A 56 1.25 9.43 -6.61
N LEU A 57 0.87 8.84 -5.48
CA LEU A 57 0.59 9.56 -4.24
C LEU A 57 1.83 9.72 -3.36
N GLY A 58 3.01 9.23 -3.74
CA GLY A 58 4.21 9.25 -2.90
C GLY A 58 3.99 8.54 -1.55
N VAL A 59 3.19 7.47 -1.51
CA VAL A 59 2.98 6.68 -0.30
C VAL A 59 4.01 5.57 -0.26
N VAL A 60 4.67 5.39 0.89
CA VAL A 60 5.59 4.27 1.14
C VAL A 60 4.77 3.00 1.41
N ALA A 61 5.14 1.89 0.78
CA ALA A 61 4.64 0.58 1.17
C ALA A 61 5.64 -0.06 2.13
N SER A 62 5.25 -0.15 3.41
CA SER A 62 6.03 -0.82 4.45
C SER A 62 5.55 -2.26 4.59
N VAL A 63 6.26 -3.19 3.95
CA VAL A 63 5.82 -4.59 3.78
C VAL A 63 6.68 -5.50 4.63
N GLN A 64 6.07 -6.46 5.34
CA GLN A 64 6.77 -7.45 6.16
C GLN A 64 6.79 -8.80 5.41
N PRO A 65 7.87 -9.16 4.70
CA PRO A 65 7.87 -10.34 3.84
C PRO A 65 7.69 -11.67 4.58
N GLU A 66 8.05 -11.72 5.87
CA GLU A 66 7.88 -12.91 6.73
C GLU A 66 6.42 -13.36 6.80
N HIS A 67 5.46 -12.42 6.85
CA HIS A 67 4.04 -12.72 6.87
C HIS A 67 3.56 -13.47 5.62
N ALA A 68 4.27 -13.38 4.47
CA ALA A 68 3.90 -14.15 3.29
C ALA A 68 3.98 -15.66 3.52
N MET A 69 4.88 -16.09 4.41
CA MET A 69 5.01 -17.49 4.80
C MET A 69 4.05 -17.84 5.94
N ASP A 70 3.98 -17.00 6.97
CA ASP A 70 3.15 -17.25 8.16
C ASP A 70 1.65 -17.27 7.84
N ASP A 71 1.20 -16.36 6.98
CA ASP A 71 -0.22 -16.20 6.67
C ASP A 71 -0.68 -17.08 5.50
N ARG A 72 0.20 -17.85 4.86
CA ARG A 72 -0.11 -18.55 3.59
C ARG A 72 -1.42 -19.34 3.66
N ASP A 73 -1.57 -20.19 4.67
CA ASP A 73 -2.72 -21.09 4.78
C ASP A 73 -4.01 -20.33 5.15
N ILE A 74 -3.88 -19.25 5.93
CA ILE A 74 -5.01 -18.35 6.28
C ILE A 74 -5.44 -17.52 5.07
N ALA A 75 -4.48 -17.05 4.25
CA ALA A 75 -4.74 -16.30 3.04
C ALA A 75 -5.51 -17.16 2.01
N ASP A 76 -5.19 -18.45 1.87
CA ASP A 76 -5.93 -19.34 0.97
C ASP A 76 -7.41 -19.49 1.36
N VAL A 77 -7.73 -19.39 2.66
CA VAL A 77 -9.11 -19.46 3.17
C VAL A 77 -9.83 -18.12 2.99
N TYR A 78 -9.27 -17.03 3.48
CA TYR A 78 -9.98 -15.74 3.54
C TYR A 78 -9.85 -14.92 2.25
N TRP A 79 -8.79 -15.17 1.48
CA TRP A 79 -8.50 -14.48 0.21
C TRP A 79 -8.53 -15.44 -0.98
N ALA A 80 -9.30 -16.52 -0.89
CA ALA A 80 -9.55 -17.41 -2.02
C ALA A 80 -9.84 -16.63 -3.32
N GLY A 81 -9.10 -16.94 -4.38
CA GLY A 81 -9.18 -16.24 -5.68
C GLY A 81 -8.48 -14.86 -5.74
N ARG A 82 -7.84 -14.42 -4.66
CA ARG A 82 -7.14 -13.13 -4.55
C ARG A 82 -5.69 -13.25 -4.08
N THR A 83 -5.25 -14.43 -3.62
CA THR A 83 -3.89 -14.66 -3.09
C THR A 83 -2.78 -14.35 -4.10
N ALA A 84 -3.04 -14.46 -5.41
CA ALA A 84 -2.08 -14.11 -6.47
C ALA A 84 -1.62 -12.64 -6.44
N ARG A 85 -2.33 -11.76 -5.72
CA ARG A 85 -1.99 -10.34 -5.54
C ARG A 85 -1.79 -9.96 -4.07
N ALA A 86 -1.49 -10.95 -3.23
CA ALA A 86 -0.97 -10.73 -1.89
C ALA A 86 0.54 -10.46 -1.96
N PHE A 87 1.05 -9.62 -1.06
CA PHE A 87 2.47 -9.26 -0.93
C PHE A 87 3.12 -8.85 -2.26
N ALA A 88 2.50 -7.88 -2.96
CA ALA A 88 2.87 -7.44 -4.31
C ALA A 88 4.20 -6.64 -4.41
N LEU A 89 5.26 -7.10 -3.74
CA LEU A 89 6.59 -6.47 -3.64
C LEU A 89 7.19 -6.16 -5.02
N ALA A 90 7.12 -7.12 -5.95
CA ALA A 90 7.67 -6.96 -7.30
C ALA A 90 6.93 -5.87 -8.08
N ASP A 91 5.59 -5.86 -8.02
CA ASP A 91 4.75 -4.90 -8.72
C ASP A 91 4.90 -3.50 -8.11
N LEU A 92 4.95 -3.38 -6.77
CA LEU A 92 5.21 -2.12 -6.07
C LEU A 92 6.57 -1.54 -6.46
N ARG A 93 7.62 -2.38 -6.49
CA ARG A 93 8.95 -1.96 -6.93
C ARG A 93 8.95 -1.51 -8.39
N ALA A 94 8.28 -2.26 -9.27
CA ALA A 94 8.17 -1.94 -10.70
C ALA A 94 7.39 -0.64 -10.95
N ALA A 95 6.39 -0.33 -10.11
CA ALA A 95 5.62 0.91 -10.15
C ALA A 95 6.42 2.13 -9.65
N GLY A 96 7.63 1.95 -9.11
CA GLY A 96 8.43 3.03 -8.54
C GLY A 96 8.04 3.41 -7.11
N THR A 97 7.25 2.58 -6.43
CA THR A 97 6.89 2.78 -5.03
C THR A 97 8.12 2.62 -4.14
N ARG A 98 8.29 3.52 -3.17
CA ARG A 98 9.29 3.35 -2.12
C ARG A 98 8.85 2.21 -1.18
N LEU A 99 9.68 1.19 -1.08
CA LEU A 99 9.52 0.09 -0.13
C LEU A 99 10.29 0.38 1.16
N ALA A 100 9.75 -0.08 2.29
CA ALA A 100 10.37 -0.06 3.61
C ALA A 100 10.19 -1.41 4.30
#